data_AF-A0A524N256-F1
#
_entry.id   AF-A0A524N256-F1
#
_cell.length_a   1.000
_cell.length_b   1.000
_cell.length_c   1.000
_cell.angle_alpha   90.00
_cell.angle_beta   90.00
_cell.angle_gamma   90.00
#
_symmetry.space_group_name_H-M   'P 1'
#
loop_
_entity.id
_entity.type
_entity.pdbx_description
1 polymer ?
#
loop_
_entity_poly.entity_id
_entity_poly.type
_entity_poly.pdbx_seq_one_letter_code
_entity_poly.pdbx_strand_id
1 'polypeptide(L)'
;MLVGALFGLTFAVSGQRTAQIPAGYVSENVTEIVKTEELSDLLAGDGVVLVDFYAAWCGPCRRLKPVIHKVADAYGGRARFVAVNVDKNAELASRYGVSGIPDVRIFKNGVQVARHSGARPERVYTDALNSLLGEAEPENGR
;
A
#
# COMPACT_ATOMS: atom_id res chain seq x y z
N MET A 1 28.63 24.66 57.13
CA MET A 1 29.85 24.18 56.45
C MET A 1 29.44 23.06 55.51
N LEU A 2 29.77 23.19 54.22
CA LEU A 2 29.94 22.10 53.21
C LEU A 2 28.64 21.34 52.84
N VAL A 3 28.18 21.10 51.61
CA VAL A 3 28.64 21.13 50.20
C VAL A 3 27.30 21.07 49.40
N GLY A 4 26.98 21.87 48.40
CA GLY A 4 27.56 21.91 47.06
C GLY A 4 26.47 21.53 46.03
N ALA A 5 26.27 22.43 45.07
CA ALA A 5 25.42 22.23 43.89
C ALA A 5 25.94 21.08 43.02
N LEU A 6 25.07 20.41 42.26
CA LEU A 6 25.41 19.91 40.93
C LEU A 6 24.15 19.65 40.09
N PHE A 7 24.23 20.25 38.90
CA PHE A 7 23.35 20.09 37.76
C PHE A 7 23.13 18.63 37.38
N GLY A 8 21.92 18.33 36.92
CA GLY A 8 21.60 17.04 36.32
C GLY A 8 20.22 17.02 35.69
N LEU A 9 19.95 17.95 34.78
CA LEU A 9 18.89 17.78 33.78
C LEU A 9 19.27 16.61 32.86
N THR A 10 19.00 15.38 33.31
CA THR A 10 18.94 14.25 32.38
C THR A 10 17.58 14.29 31.71
N PHE A 11 17.51 14.99 30.58
CA PHE A 11 16.55 14.66 29.54
C PHE A 11 16.81 13.19 29.15
N ALA A 12 15.99 12.28 29.66
CA ALA A 12 15.88 10.95 29.10
C ALA A 12 15.19 11.06 27.73
N VAL A 13 15.94 11.44 26.70
CA VAL A 13 15.63 11.06 25.32
C VAL A 13 16.14 9.63 25.18
N SER A 14 15.30 8.67 25.56
CA SER A 14 15.57 7.27 25.27
C SER A 14 14.27 6.58 24.90
N GLY A 15 14.16 6.27 23.62
CA GLY A 15 13.12 5.40 23.08
C GLY A 15 11.81 6.12 22.86
N GLN A 16 11.72 6.91 21.78
CA GLN A 16 10.47 6.86 21.03
C GLN A 16 10.18 5.38 20.80
N ARG A 17 9.10 4.93 21.43
CA ARG A 17 8.52 3.60 21.29
C ARG A 17 8.74 3.16 19.86
N THR A 18 9.36 1.98 19.71
CA THR A 18 9.23 1.15 18.52
C THR A 18 7.87 1.44 17.92
N ALA A 19 7.86 2.01 16.71
CA ALA A 19 6.65 2.06 15.91
C ALA A 19 6.22 0.60 15.75
N GLN A 20 5.39 0.15 16.69
CA GLN A 20 4.72 -1.12 16.69
C GLN A 20 3.81 -1.01 15.48
N ILE A 21 4.31 -1.41 14.31
CA ILE A 21 3.52 -1.49 13.09
C ILE A 21 2.31 -2.36 13.49
N PRO A 22 1.09 -1.82 13.52
CA PRO A 22 -0.06 -2.64 13.86
C PRO A 22 -0.11 -3.80 12.86
N ALA A 23 -0.60 -4.94 13.30
CA ALA A 23 -0.78 -6.14 12.47
C ALA A 23 -1.85 -5.94 11.36
N GLY A 24 -2.03 -4.72 10.86
CA GLY A 24 -2.95 -4.34 9.80
C GLY A 24 -2.31 -4.45 8.41
N TYR A 25 -3.17 -4.67 7.43
CA TYR A 25 -2.83 -4.61 6.01
C TYR A 25 -2.81 -3.16 5.46
N VAL A 26 -3.33 -2.23 6.27
CA VAL A 26 -3.48 -0.79 6.03
C VAL A 26 -2.19 -0.04 6.42
N SER A 27 -1.92 1.07 5.75
CA SER A 27 -0.90 2.08 6.11
C SER A 27 -1.46 3.49 5.88
N GLU A 28 -0.66 4.54 6.09
CA GLU A 28 -1.07 5.94 5.84
C GLU A 28 -1.60 6.14 4.41
N ASN A 29 -0.95 5.51 3.42
CA ASN A 29 -1.29 5.65 2.02
C ASN A 29 -2.06 4.44 1.43
N VAL A 30 -2.40 3.43 2.25
CA VAL A 30 -3.11 2.22 1.79
C VAL A 30 -4.38 2.01 2.62
N THR A 31 -5.54 2.16 1.98
CA THR A 31 -6.85 2.00 2.63
C THR A 31 -7.42 0.59 2.39
N GLU A 32 -7.93 -0.06 3.43
CA GLU A 32 -8.68 -1.31 3.26
C GLU A 32 -10.13 -1.00 2.91
N ILE A 33 -10.61 -1.48 1.75
CA ILE A 33 -12.02 -1.40 1.37
C ILE A 33 -12.69 -2.74 1.66
N VAL A 34 -13.80 -2.66 2.39
CA VAL A 34 -14.63 -3.82 2.74
C VAL A 34 -15.95 -3.81 1.97
N LYS A 35 -16.46 -2.65 1.57
CA LYS A 35 -17.75 -2.52 0.87
C LYS A 35 -17.56 -2.46 -0.64
N THR A 36 -18.47 -3.10 -1.38
CA THR A 36 -18.41 -3.20 -2.83
C THR A 36 -18.63 -1.84 -3.52
N GLU A 37 -19.51 -1.05 -2.94
CA GLU A 37 -19.94 0.27 -3.41
C GLU A 37 -18.79 1.27 -3.28
N GLU A 38 -18.06 1.22 -2.16
CA GLU A 38 -16.92 2.10 -1.89
C GLU A 38 -15.81 1.92 -2.92
N LEU A 39 -15.50 0.68 -3.32
CA LEU A 39 -14.54 0.45 -4.41
C LEU A 39 -15.06 0.95 -5.74
N SER A 40 -16.36 0.75 -6.01
CA SER A 40 -16.98 1.16 -7.28
C SER A 40 -16.97 2.70 -7.41
N ASP A 41 -17.34 3.41 -6.35
CA ASP A 41 -17.33 4.88 -6.30
C ASP A 41 -15.90 5.43 -6.41
N LEU A 42 -14.93 4.79 -5.73
CA LEU A 42 -13.53 5.19 -5.81
C LEU A 42 -12.99 5.08 -7.24
N LEU A 43 -13.34 4.00 -7.94
CA LEU A 43 -12.93 3.73 -9.32
C LEU A 43 -13.69 4.58 -10.35
N ALA A 44 -14.89 5.06 -10.05
CA ALA A 44 -15.65 5.95 -10.95
C ALA A 44 -15.00 7.34 -11.12
N GLY A 45 -14.13 7.75 -10.19
CA GLY A 45 -13.39 9.01 -10.29
C GLY A 45 -12.15 8.93 -11.20
N ASP A 46 -11.60 10.11 -11.51
CA ASP A 46 -10.37 10.23 -12.29
C ASP A 46 -9.11 9.83 -11.50
N GLY A 47 -8.04 9.54 -12.23
CA GLY A 47 -6.72 9.27 -11.68
C GLY A 47 -6.33 7.78 -11.72
N VAL A 48 -5.27 7.46 -10.98
CA VAL A 48 -4.70 6.10 -10.93
C VAL A 48 -5.04 5.45 -9.59
N VAL A 49 -5.50 4.20 -9.64
CA VAL A 49 -5.84 3.40 -8.47
C VAL A 49 -5.16 2.05 -8.56
N LEU A 50 -4.41 1.67 -7.54
CA LEU A 50 -3.90 0.31 -7.37
C LEU A 50 -4.75 -0.42 -6.32
N VAL A 51 -5.25 -1.60 -6.68
CA VAL A 51 -6.07 -2.46 -5.81
C VAL A 51 -5.33 -3.78 -5.58
N ASP A 52 -5.06 -4.12 -4.32
CA ASP A 52 -4.42 -5.36 -3.90
C ASP A 52 -5.43 -6.29 -3.22
N PHE A 53 -5.79 -7.38 -3.89
CA PHE A 53 -6.67 -8.41 -3.35
C PHE A 53 -5.86 -9.43 -2.54
N TYR A 54 -6.18 -9.56 -1.25
CA TYR A 54 -5.38 -10.32 -0.30
C TYR A 54 -6.23 -11.09 0.73
N ALA A 55 -5.56 -11.90 1.55
CA ALA A 55 -6.10 -12.45 2.79
C ALA A 55 -5.02 -12.49 3.88
N ALA A 56 -5.41 -12.47 5.15
CA ALA A 56 -4.46 -12.41 6.27
C ALA A 56 -3.59 -13.69 6.40
N TRP A 57 -4.18 -14.83 6.09
CA TRP A 57 -3.51 -16.15 6.15
C TRP A 57 -2.55 -16.37 4.97
N CYS A 58 -2.66 -15.59 3.89
CA CYS A 58 -1.88 -15.73 2.67
C CYS A 58 -0.41 -15.31 2.86
N GLY A 59 0.49 -16.28 2.88
CA GLY A 59 1.94 -16.07 3.01
C GLY A 59 2.54 -15.13 1.94
N PRO A 60 2.30 -15.36 0.63
CA PRO A 60 2.75 -14.45 -0.42
C PRO A 60 2.21 -13.02 -0.29
N CYS A 61 0.95 -12.85 0.12
CA CYS A 61 0.34 -11.54 0.35
C CYS A 61 1.06 -10.78 1.47
N ARG A 62 1.42 -11.46 2.58
CA ARG A 62 2.21 -10.84 3.66
C ARG A 62 3.59 -10.38 3.20
N ARG A 63 4.21 -11.06 2.22
CA ARG A 63 5.48 -10.62 1.62
C ARG A 63 5.30 -9.45 0.65
N LEU A 64 4.16 -9.41 -0.05
CA LEU A 64 3.85 -8.33 -0.98
C LEU A 64 3.46 -7.03 -0.25
N LYS A 65 2.77 -7.12 0.90
CA LYS A 65 2.34 -5.97 1.70
C LYS A 65 3.40 -4.86 1.84
N PRO A 66 4.62 -5.13 2.36
CA PRO A 66 5.63 -4.08 2.51
C PRO A 66 6.07 -3.45 1.18
N VAL A 67 5.98 -4.17 0.07
CA VAL A 67 6.25 -3.62 -1.27
C VAL A 67 5.16 -2.64 -1.66
N ILE A 68 3.89 -3.01 -1.54
CA ILE A 68 2.76 -2.11 -1.84
C ILE A 68 2.77 -0.89 -0.93
N HIS A 69 3.08 -1.05 0.36
CA HIS A 69 3.20 0.08 1.30
C HIS A 69 4.30 1.06 0.86
N LYS A 70 5.48 0.55 0.50
CA LYS A 70 6.58 1.40 0.02
C LYS A 70 6.22 2.15 -1.27
N VAL A 71 5.55 1.49 -2.22
CA VAL A 71 5.05 2.15 -3.44
C VAL A 71 3.99 3.19 -3.06
N ALA A 72 3.07 2.86 -2.16
CA ALA A 72 2.05 3.81 -1.72
C ALA A 72 2.65 5.07 -1.09
N ASP A 73 3.71 4.94 -0.30
CA ASP A 73 4.39 6.08 0.31
C ASP A 73 5.11 6.96 -0.74
N ALA A 74 5.65 6.38 -1.81
CA ALA A 74 6.32 7.13 -2.87
C ALA A 74 5.35 7.82 -3.85
N TYR A 75 4.13 7.28 -4.02
CA TYR A 75 3.15 7.76 -5.00
C TYR A 75 1.87 8.33 -4.36
N GLY A 76 1.81 8.40 -3.03
CA GLY A 76 0.73 9.03 -2.28
C GLY A 76 0.45 10.44 -2.80
N GLY A 77 -0.84 10.77 -2.91
CA GLY A 77 -1.30 12.04 -3.52
C GLY A 77 -1.31 12.06 -5.05
N ARG A 78 -0.61 11.14 -5.73
CA ARG A 78 -0.63 11.00 -7.21
C ARG A 78 -1.41 9.76 -7.67
N ALA A 79 -1.35 8.69 -6.89
CA ALA A 79 -2.15 7.48 -7.05
C ALA A 79 -2.81 7.10 -5.72
N ARG A 80 -3.94 6.40 -5.82
CA ARG A 80 -4.68 5.87 -4.66
C ARG A 80 -4.37 4.38 -4.52
N PHE A 81 -4.13 3.91 -3.29
CA PHE A 81 -3.83 2.51 -3.02
C PHE A 81 -4.88 1.92 -2.09
N VAL A 82 -5.43 0.80 -2.54
CA VAL A 82 -6.52 0.11 -1.88
C VAL A 82 -6.14 -1.34 -1.68
N ALA A 83 -6.48 -1.89 -0.53
CA ALA A 83 -6.44 -3.31 -0.28
C ALA A 83 -7.86 -3.87 -0.10
N VAL A 84 -8.14 -5.03 -0.68
CA VAL A 84 -9.43 -5.72 -0.54
C VAL A 84 -9.17 -7.09 0.06
N ASN A 85 -9.72 -7.32 1.26
CA ASN A 85 -9.65 -8.61 1.90
C ASN A 85 -10.73 -9.55 1.32
N VAL A 86 -10.31 -10.59 0.61
CA VAL A 86 -11.25 -11.51 -0.08
C VAL A 86 -12.08 -12.35 0.90
N ASP A 87 -11.61 -12.58 2.13
CA ASP A 87 -12.39 -13.28 3.16
C ASP A 87 -13.53 -12.40 3.70
N LYS A 88 -13.35 -11.07 3.67
CA LYS A 88 -14.36 -10.11 4.13
C LYS A 88 -15.32 -9.69 3.02
N ASN A 89 -14.90 -9.76 1.76
CA ASN A 89 -15.74 -9.43 0.62
C ASN A 89 -15.50 -10.38 -0.57
N ALA A 90 -16.16 -11.54 -0.51
CA ALA A 90 -16.14 -12.52 -1.59
C ALA A 90 -16.85 -12.04 -2.86
N GLU A 91 -17.80 -11.11 -2.75
CA GLU A 91 -18.50 -10.53 -3.91
C GLU A 91 -17.52 -9.72 -4.77
N LEU A 92 -16.70 -8.86 -4.16
CA LEU A 92 -15.65 -8.12 -4.86
C LEU A 92 -14.66 -9.08 -5.53
N ALA A 93 -14.20 -10.10 -4.81
CA ALA A 93 -13.31 -11.11 -5.38
C ALA A 93 -13.94 -11.78 -6.62
N SER A 94 -15.22 -12.15 -6.55
CA SER A 94 -15.97 -12.75 -7.66
C SER A 94 -16.18 -11.78 -8.84
N ARG A 95 -16.65 -10.55 -8.56
CA ARG A 95 -16.90 -9.49 -9.55
C ARG A 95 -15.67 -9.19 -10.39
N TYR A 96 -14.51 -9.15 -9.74
CA TYR A 96 -13.26 -8.91 -10.41
C TYR A 96 -12.63 -10.21 -10.98
N GLY A 97 -13.12 -11.39 -10.64
CA GLY A 97 -12.59 -12.66 -11.14
C GLY A 97 -11.22 -12.99 -10.52
N VAL A 98 -11.09 -12.79 -9.21
CA VAL A 98 -9.91 -13.17 -8.41
C VAL A 98 -9.96 -14.68 -8.17
N SER A 99 -9.09 -15.43 -8.86
CA SER A 99 -8.98 -16.89 -8.73
C SER A 99 -7.79 -17.34 -7.87
N GLY A 100 -6.97 -16.40 -7.42
CA GLY A 100 -5.83 -16.64 -6.54
C GLY A 100 -5.30 -15.32 -5.98
N ILE A 101 -4.62 -15.38 -4.84
CA ILE A 101 -4.10 -14.21 -4.14
C ILE A 101 -2.58 -14.31 -3.88
N PRO A 102 -1.84 -13.18 -3.86
CA PRO A 102 -2.34 -11.83 -4.14
C PRO A 102 -2.69 -11.63 -5.63
N ASP A 103 -3.66 -10.77 -5.92
CA ASP A 103 -3.98 -10.29 -7.27
C ASP A 103 -3.99 -8.77 -7.21
N VAL A 104 -3.06 -8.12 -7.91
CA VAL A 104 -2.93 -6.67 -7.91
C VAL A 104 -3.43 -6.12 -9.23
N ARG A 105 -4.24 -5.06 -9.18
CA ARG A 105 -4.84 -4.42 -10.35
C ARG A 105 -4.56 -2.94 -10.34
N ILE A 106 -4.37 -2.38 -11.53
CA ILE A 106 -4.20 -0.94 -11.70
C ILE A 106 -5.29 -0.44 -12.62
N PHE A 107 -5.96 0.61 -12.19
CA PHE A 107 -7.02 1.30 -12.92
C PHE A 107 -6.57 2.72 -13.23
N LYS A 108 -6.90 3.20 -14.43
CA LYS A 108 -6.78 4.60 -14.83
C LYS A 108 -8.17 5.06 -15.25
N ASN A 109 -8.70 6.08 -14.56
CA ASN A 109 -10.02 6.66 -14.86
C ASN A 109 -11.11 5.58 -14.99
N GLY A 110 -11.20 4.70 -13.99
CA GLY A 110 -12.15 3.58 -13.96
C GLY A 110 -11.85 2.38 -14.87
N VAL A 111 -10.90 2.49 -15.79
CA VAL A 111 -10.54 1.40 -16.70
C VAL A 111 -9.37 0.60 -16.14
N GLN A 112 -9.52 -0.73 -16.05
CA GLN A 112 -8.41 -1.61 -15.65
C GLN A 112 -7.35 -1.65 -16.76
N VAL A 113 -6.14 -1.21 -16.45
CA VAL A 113 -5.02 -1.11 -17.41
C VAL A 113 -3.92 -2.13 -17.13
N ALA A 114 -3.84 -2.66 -15.91
CA ALA A 114 -2.90 -3.72 -15.57
C ALA A 114 -3.50 -4.72 -14.57
N ARG A 115 -3.03 -5.97 -14.65
CA ARG A 115 -3.31 -7.05 -13.70
C ARG A 115 -2.05 -7.88 -13.48
N HIS A 116 -1.75 -8.14 -12.22
CA HIS A 116 -0.65 -8.99 -11.79
C HIS A 116 -1.16 -10.02 -10.80
N SER A 117 -1.35 -11.25 -11.30
CA SER A 117 -1.60 -12.39 -10.42
C SER A 117 -0.27 -12.85 -9.79
N GLY A 118 -0.27 -12.96 -8.47
CA GLY A 118 0.89 -13.28 -7.64
C GLY A 118 1.72 -12.06 -7.23
N ALA A 119 2.58 -12.27 -6.24
CA ALA A 119 3.48 -11.23 -5.75
C ALA A 119 4.54 -10.87 -6.79
N ARG A 120 4.77 -9.56 -7.00
CA ARG A 120 5.78 -9.04 -7.91
C ARG A 120 6.77 -8.11 -7.19
N PRO A 121 7.99 -7.93 -7.74
CA PRO A 121 8.91 -6.92 -7.25
C PRO A 121 8.35 -5.50 -7.39
N GLU A 122 8.81 -4.60 -6.53
CA GLU A 122 8.46 -3.16 -6.51
C GLU A 122 8.48 -2.51 -7.89
N ARG A 123 9.53 -2.79 -8.67
CA ARG A 123 9.75 -2.23 -10.01
C ARG A 123 8.53 -2.38 -10.93
N VAL A 124 7.84 -3.53 -10.86
CA VAL A 124 6.66 -3.78 -11.71
C VAL A 124 5.56 -2.75 -11.48
N TYR A 125 5.38 -2.32 -10.23
CA TYR A 125 4.37 -1.33 -9.86
C TYR A 125 4.84 0.09 -10.16
N THR A 126 6.11 0.41 -9.87
CA THR A 126 6.67 1.75 -10.12
C THR A 126 6.66 2.09 -11.60
N ASP A 127 7.09 1.17 -12.47
CA ASP A 127 7.17 1.38 -13.91
C ASP A 127 5.76 1.60 -14.51
N ALA A 128 4.79 0.77 -14.07
CA ALA A 128 3.40 0.93 -14.47
C ALA A 128 2.81 2.28 -14.02
N LEU A 129 3.09 2.70 -12.78
CA LEU A 129 2.60 3.99 -12.27
C LEU A 129 3.26 5.17 -12.98
N ASN A 130 4.58 5.15 -13.20
CA ASN A 130 5.30 6.19 -13.92
C ASN A 130 4.73 6.40 -15.32
N SER A 131 4.53 5.29 -16.06
CA SER A 131 3.93 5.32 -17.40
C SER A 131 2.51 5.93 -17.39
N LEU A 132 1.69 5.61 -16.39
CA LEU A 132 0.31 6.11 -16.29
C LEU A 132 0.20 7.55 -15.77
N LEU A 133 1.21 8.03 -15.04
CA LEU A 133 1.28 9.37 -14.49
C LEU A 133 2.03 10.34 -15.42
N GLY A 134 2.60 9.86 -16.52
CA GLY A 134 3.36 10.68 -17.48
C GLY A 134 4.72 11.09 -16.95
N GLU A 135 5.29 10.31 -16.03
CA GLU A 135 6.62 10.54 -15.47
C GLU A 135 7.63 9.77 -16.31
N ALA A 136 8.69 10.46 -16.75
CA ALA A 136 9.77 9.82 -17.51
C ALA A 136 10.40 8.70 -16.66
N GLU A 137 10.54 7.52 -17.24
CA GLU A 137 11.33 6.42 -16.66
C GLU A 137 12.71 6.95 -16.26
N PRO A 138 13.23 6.65 -15.05
CA PRO A 138 14.62 6.94 -14.76
C PRO A 138 15.48 6.10 -15.72
N GLU A 139 16.06 6.74 -16.73
CA GLU A 139 16.96 6.13 -17.69
C GLU A 139 18.09 5.46 -16.89
N ASN A 140 18.06 4.13 -16.80
CA ASN A 140 19.08 3.36 -16.12
C ASN A 140 20.36 3.46 -16.96
N GLY A 141 21.23 4.39 -16.58
CA GLY A 141 22.52 4.67 -17.20
C GLY A 141 23.32 3.39 -17.43
N ARG A 142 23.65 3.19 -18.70
CA ARG A 142 24.50 2.12 -19.24
C ARG A 142 25.93 2.21 -18.72
#